data_AF-A0A417YA49-F1
#
_entry.id   AF-A0A417YA49-F1
#
_cell.length_a   1.000
_cell.length_b   1.000
_cell.length_c   1.000
_cell.angle_alpha   90.00
_cell.angle_beta   90.00
_cell.angle_gamma   90.00
#
_symmetry.space_group_name_H-M   'P 1'
#
loop_
_entity.id
_entity.type
_entity.pdbx_description
1 polymer ?
#
loop_
_entity_poly.entity_id
_entity_poly.type
_entity_poly.pdbx_seq_one_letter_code
_entity_poly.pdbx_strand_id
1 'polypeptide(L)'
;MASVKKIRRKRECCRCKIGIHVNDTRKVLMKLPKIIPLLLIVLSAFSMNITNPSSVSAADEITIDILPEEVLLNIDNMKPGDWAPRSVVVQNNGILDFDYFVSVRPYGDSMKLYNELLLEISDSDEILYNGKLQDFNGLAARTLESSREETLEFTVRFPEHLGNDFQGLNANFYLLFTAEGESDDRDEQSIAGAVSSGENSPHDGSPLPSTATDIFNFLLSGLILLLAGTIIYFYNRKRAL
;
A
#
# COMPACT_ATOMS: atom_id res chain seq x y z
N MET A 1 1.50 27.73 -99.89
CA MET A 1 2.26 28.92 -100.35
C MET A 1 3.48 29.07 -99.45
N ALA A 2 4.67 29.07 -100.06
CA ALA A 2 6.00 29.41 -99.53
C ALA A 2 5.99 30.54 -98.47
N SER A 3 6.98 30.82 -97.61
CA SER A 3 8.33 30.37 -97.24
C SER A 3 8.79 31.48 -96.23
N VAL A 4 9.67 31.32 -95.25
CA VAL A 4 11.13 31.50 -95.36
C VAL A 4 11.67 31.67 -93.92
N LYS A 5 12.85 31.09 -93.75
CA LYS A 5 13.80 30.96 -92.63
C LYS A 5 14.69 32.22 -92.42
N LYS A 6 15.11 32.54 -91.18
CA LYS A 6 16.39 33.25 -90.85
C LYS A 6 16.66 33.19 -89.32
N ILE A 7 17.55 32.35 -88.80
CA ILE A 7 19.04 32.43 -88.67
C ILE A 7 19.55 33.52 -87.69
N ARG A 8 19.94 33.05 -86.48
CA ARG A 8 21.10 33.33 -85.58
C ARG A 8 21.81 34.72 -85.62
N ARG A 9 22.10 35.32 -84.43
CA ARG A 9 23.37 35.21 -83.64
C ARG A 9 23.49 36.26 -82.49
N LYS A 10 24.22 35.86 -81.43
CA LYS A 10 25.12 36.61 -80.51
C LYS A 10 24.55 37.54 -79.43
N ARG A 11 24.82 37.23 -78.14
CA ARG A 11 25.97 37.75 -77.37
C ARG A 11 26.12 37.07 -75.99
N GLU A 12 27.38 36.97 -75.56
CA GLU A 12 27.93 36.35 -74.34
C GLU A 12 28.00 37.32 -73.14
N CYS A 13 28.20 36.75 -71.94
CA CYS A 13 28.78 37.30 -70.69
C CYS A 13 28.01 38.43 -69.96
N CYS A 14 27.89 38.49 -68.62
CA CYS A 14 28.76 38.00 -67.54
C CYS A 14 28.04 38.03 -66.17
N ARG A 15 28.59 37.30 -65.17
CA ARG A 15 28.53 37.47 -63.70
C ARG A 15 27.43 36.78 -62.84
N CYS A 16 27.93 35.82 -62.07
CA CYS A 16 28.02 35.80 -60.59
C CYS A 16 26.77 35.39 -59.77
N LYS A 17 26.81 34.23 -59.11
CA LYS A 17 27.01 34.10 -57.65
C LYS A 17 26.69 32.69 -57.12
N ILE A 18 27.62 32.20 -56.29
CA ILE A 18 27.40 31.55 -54.97
C ILE A 18 26.72 30.17 -54.99
N GLY A 19 27.50 29.17 -54.58
CA GLY A 19 27.01 27.82 -54.31
C GLY A 19 26.27 27.70 -52.98
N ILE A 20 25.71 26.52 -52.75
CA ILE A 20 25.61 25.85 -51.45
C ILE A 20 25.63 24.34 -51.77
N HIS A 21 26.59 23.65 -51.16
CA HIS A 21 26.70 22.20 -51.12
C HIS A 21 25.50 21.68 -50.32
N VAL A 22 24.55 21.03 -50.99
CA VAL A 22 23.43 20.33 -50.32
C VAL A 22 23.98 19.02 -49.77
N ASN A 23 24.51 19.04 -48.55
CA ASN A 23 24.81 17.82 -47.81
C ASN A 23 23.52 17.28 -47.17
N ASP A 24 22.96 16.29 -47.86
CA ASP A 24 22.35 15.07 -47.35
C ASP A 24 21.91 15.06 -45.87
N THR A 25 20.72 15.57 -45.59
CA THR A 25 20.01 15.42 -44.30
C THR A 25 19.05 14.22 -44.28
N ARG A 26 19.07 13.34 -45.28
CA ARG A 26 18.03 12.30 -45.45
C ARG A 26 18.18 11.06 -44.57
N LYS A 27 19.26 10.90 -43.78
CA LYS A 27 19.51 9.63 -43.06
C LYS A 27 19.01 9.52 -41.62
N VAL A 28 18.53 10.60 -40.98
CA VAL A 28 18.00 10.51 -39.61
C VAL A 28 16.46 10.33 -39.58
N LEU A 29 15.79 10.42 -40.74
CA LEU A 29 14.33 10.40 -40.87
C LEU A 29 13.67 9.01 -40.78
N MET A 30 14.35 7.94 -40.37
CA MET A 30 13.81 6.56 -40.46
C MET A 30 14.06 5.64 -39.25
N LYS A 31 14.18 6.17 -38.02
CA LYS A 31 14.20 5.33 -36.80
C LYS A 31 13.13 5.70 -35.76
N LEU A 32 12.07 6.35 -36.20
CA LEU A 32 11.08 6.98 -35.33
C LEU A 32 9.67 6.34 -35.24
N PRO A 33 9.21 5.45 -36.15
CA PRO A 33 7.87 4.89 -35.99
C PRO A 33 7.82 3.69 -35.04
N LYS A 34 8.95 3.21 -34.51
CA LYS A 34 9.02 1.98 -33.69
C LYS A 34 9.17 2.22 -32.19
N ILE A 35 9.62 3.40 -31.75
CA ILE A 35 9.86 3.69 -30.33
C ILE A 35 8.58 4.18 -29.64
N ILE A 36 7.75 4.96 -30.33
CA ILE A 36 6.46 5.43 -29.82
C ILE A 36 5.48 4.28 -29.52
N PRO A 37 5.27 3.29 -30.42
CA PRO A 37 4.42 2.15 -30.10
C PRO A 37 5.05 1.25 -29.02
N LEU A 38 6.38 1.13 -28.97
CA LEU A 38 7.06 0.37 -27.91
C LEU A 38 6.88 1.03 -26.54
N LEU A 39 6.96 2.36 -26.45
CA LEU A 39 6.72 3.12 -25.22
C LEU A 39 5.25 3.00 -24.78
N LEU A 40 4.30 3.06 -25.70
CA LEU A 40 2.88 2.85 -25.41
C LEU A 40 2.58 1.40 -24.98
N ILE A 41 3.23 0.42 -25.59
CA ILE A 41 3.11 -1.00 -25.19
C ILE A 41 3.73 -1.21 -23.80
N VAL A 42 4.89 -0.61 -23.51
CA VAL A 42 5.53 -0.67 -22.18
C VAL A 42 4.69 0.06 -21.13
N LEU A 43 4.11 1.23 -21.44
CA LEU A 43 3.15 1.88 -20.55
C LEU A 43 1.90 1.02 -20.33
N SER A 44 1.34 0.41 -21.38
CA SER A 44 0.15 -0.46 -21.25
C SER A 44 0.44 -1.76 -20.49
N ALA A 45 1.63 -2.34 -20.66
CA ALA A 45 2.07 -3.52 -19.94
C ALA A 45 2.41 -3.18 -18.47
N PHE A 46 2.93 -1.97 -18.22
CA PHE A 46 3.11 -1.46 -16.86
C PHE A 46 1.75 -1.20 -16.20
N SER A 47 0.77 -0.64 -16.90
CA SER A 47 -0.61 -0.48 -16.42
C SER A 47 -1.26 -1.82 -16.04
N MET A 48 -0.94 -2.91 -16.73
CA MET A 48 -1.43 -4.26 -16.37
C MET A 48 -0.78 -4.83 -15.09
N ASN A 49 0.34 -4.28 -14.61
CA ASN A 49 0.96 -4.67 -13.34
C ASN A 49 0.55 -3.77 -12.16
N ILE A 50 -0.26 -2.74 -12.39
CA ILE A 50 -0.85 -1.87 -11.33
C ILE A 50 -2.33 -2.23 -11.09
N THR A 51 -2.73 -3.48 -11.35
CA THR A 51 -4.01 -3.98 -10.84
C THR A 51 -3.82 -4.41 -9.39
N ASN A 52 -3.72 -3.41 -8.53
CA ASN A 52 -4.37 -3.34 -7.23
C ASN A 52 -4.62 -1.85 -7.01
N PRO A 53 -5.59 -1.24 -7.73
CA PRO A 53 -6.08 0.05 -7.29
C PRO A 53 -6.71 -0.21 -5.93
N SER A 54 -6.11 0.31 -4.86
CA SER A 54 -6.93 0.80 -3.74
C SER A 54 -7.83 1.85 -4.38
N SER A 55 -9.00 1.40 -4.81
CA SER A 55 -9.96 2.22 -5.50
C SER A 55 -10.45 3.26 -4.51
N VAL A 56 -10.26 4.53 -4.82
CA VAL A 56 -11.17 5.56 -4.31
C VAL A 56 -12.50 5.29 -5.03
N SER A 57 -13.27 4.36 -4.48
CA SER A 57 -14.53 3.84 -5.03
C SER A 57 -15.72 4.41 -4.30
N ALA A 58 -16.88 4.35 -4.94
CA ALA A 58 -18.16 4.39 -4.24
C ALA A 58 -18.13 3.37 -3.08
N ALA A 59 -18.75 3.70 -1.94
CA ALA A 59 -18.76 2.90 -0.70
C ALA A 59 -18.53 1.40 -0.97
N ASP A 60 -17.38 0.89 -0.53
CA ASP A 60 -17.02 -0.50 -0.75
C ASP A 60 -18.11 -1.41 -0.16
N GLU A 61 -18.39 -2.53 -0.83
CA GLU A 61 -19.53 -3.38 -0.47
C GLU A 61 -19.37 -3.94 0.96
N ILE A 62 -18.12 -4.21 1.34
CA ILE A 62 -17.67 -4.66 2.66
C ILE A 62 -16.63 -3.67 3.15
N THR A 63 -16.84 -3.13 4.36
CA THR A 63 -15.89 -2.23 5.02
C THR A 63 -15.92 -2.53 6.50
N ILE A 64 -14.81 -3.04 7.03
CA ILE A 64 -14.63 -3.26 8.46
C ILE A 64 -13.75 -2.15 9.02
N ASP A 65 -14.26 -1.49 10.05
CA ASP A 65 -13.53 -0.48 10.80
C ASP A 65 -13.40 -0.92 12.26
N ILE A 66 -12.32 -0.51 12.91
CA ILE A 66 -12.05 -0.82 14.32
C ILE A 66 -11.70 0.45 15.09
N LEU A 67 -12.22 0.55 16.31
CA LEU A 67 -11.90 1.64 17.23
C LEU A 67 -11.32 1.08 18.54
N PRO A 68 -10.16 1.56 19.01
CA PRO A 68 -9.28 2.55 18.36
C PRO A 68 -8.60 2.00 17.09
N GLU A 69 -8.16 2.86 16.16
CA GLU A 69 -7.59 2.42 14.87
C GLU A 69 -6.10 2.01 14.97
N GLU A 70 -5.33 2.63 15.86
CA GLU A 70 -3.86 2.52 15.84
C GLU A 70 -3.30 1.58 16.92
N VAL A 71 -3.56 1.87 18.20
CA VAL A 71 -2.93 1.19 19.34
C VAL A 71 -3.98 0.81 20.37
N LEU A 72 -4.09 -0.49 20.64
CA LEU A 72 -4.97 -1.02 21.69
C LEU A 72 -4.29 -0.98 23.05
N LEU A 73 -3.07 -1.52 23.08
CA LEU A 73 -2.30 -1.79 24.29
C LEU A 73 -0.94 -1.15 24.11
N ASN A 74 -0.60 -0.24 25.00
CA ASN A 74 0.76 0.23 25.21
C ASN A 74 0.96 0.31 26.72
N ILE A 75 1.60 -0.71 27.28
CA ILE A 75 1.74 -0.89 28.73
C ILE A 75 3.21 -1.01 29.05
N ASP A 76 3.70 -0.11 29.89
CA ASP A 76 5.04 -0.14 30.43
C ASP A 76 5.05 -0.66 31.87
N ASN A 77 6.18 -1.25 32.27
CA ASN A 77 6.41 -1.73 33.63
C ASN A 77 5.33 -2.69 34.15
N MET A 78 4.75 -3.53 33.27
CA MET A 78 3.78 -4.56 33.66
C MET A 78 4.47 -5.66 34.48
N LYS A 79 3.93 -5.98 35.64
CA LYS A 79 4.51 -6.93 36.60
C LYS A 79 3.69 -8.22 36.66
N PRO A 80 4.31 -9.34 37.09
CA PRO A 80 3.57 -10.55 37.42
C PRO A 80 2.39 -10.26 38.36
N GLY A 81 1.19 -10.64 37.94
CA GLY A 81 -0.07 -10.35 38.64
C GLY A 81 -0.85 -9.16 38.10
N ASP A 82 -0.25 -8.30 37.28
CA ASP A 82 -0.97 -7.20 36.65
C ASP A 82 -1.88 -7.68 35.51
N TRP A 83 -2.94 -6.92 35.24
CA TRP A 83 -3.81 -7.09 34.09
C TRP A 83 -4.22 -5.74 33.51
N ALA A 84 -4.56 -5.73 32.23
CA ALA A 84 -4.98 -4.53 31.53
C ALA A 84 -6.13 -4.83 30.54
N PRO A 85 -7.36 -4.38 30.86
CA PRO A 85 -8.50 -4.49 29.97
C PRO A 85 -8.48 -3.36 28.92
N ARG A 86 -8.91 -3.65 27.70
CA ARG A 86 -9.09 -2.71 26.59
C ARG A 86 -10.28 -3.12 25.75
N SER A 87 -11.12 -2.15 25.41
CA SER A 87 -12.26 -2.32 24.52
C SER A 87 -11.86 -2.07 23.07
N VAL A 88 -12.33 -2.91 22.16
CA VAL A 88 -12.31 -2.67 20.71
C VAL A 88 -13.75 -2.66 20.21
N VAL A 89 -14.13 -1.60 19.49
CA VAL A 89 -15.40 -1.58 18.76
C VAL A 89 -15.12 -1.98 17.32
N VAL A 90 -15.76 -3.05 16.85
CA VAL A 90 -15.72 -3.50 15.45
C VAL A 90 -16.98 -2.98 14.77
N GLN A 91 -16.84 -2.34 13.62
CA GLN A 91 -17.94 -1.70 12.90
C GLN A 91 -18.03 -2.23 11.47
N ASN A 92 -19.25 -2.50 11.02
CA ASN A 92 -19.55 -2.73 9.61
C ASN A 92 -20.05 -1.42 8.99
N ASN A 93 -19.14 -0.71 8.32
CA ASN A 93 -19.46 0.51 7.56
C ASN A 93 -19.73 0.24 6.07
N GLY A 94 -19.71 -1.03 5.66
CA GLY A 94 -20.11 -1.49 4.34
C GLY A 94 -21.63 -1.54 4.17
N ILE A 95 -22.06 -1.83 2.94
CA ILE A 95 -23.49 -1.96 2.59
C ILE A 95 -24.00 -3.40 2.67
N LEU A 96 -23.10 -4.39 2.76
CA LEU A 96 -23.42 -5.80 2.91
C LEU A 96 -23.08 -6.31 4.32
N ASP A 97 -23.78 -7.37 4.72
CA ASP A 97 -23.42 -8.15 5.91
C ASP A 97 -22.15 -8.96 5.60
N PHE A 98 -21.29 -9.15 6.62
CA PHE A 98 -20.10 -9.97 6.48
C PHE A 98 -19.85 -10.83 7.71
N ASP A 99 -19.06 -11.89 7.53
CA ASP A 99 -18.45 -12.62 8.63
C ASP A 99 -17.04 -12.08 8.87
N TYR A 100 -16.66 -11.88 10.13
CA TYR A 100 -15.31 -11.47 10.47
C TYR A 100 -14.61 -12.46 11.41
N PHE A 101 -13.29 -12.45 11.33
CA PHE A 101 -12.38 -13.31 12.06
C PHE A 101 -11.39 -12.44 12.82
N VAL A 102 -11.11 -12.83 14.08
CA VAL A 102 -10.07 -12.20 14.89
C VAL A 102 -8.91 -13.17 15.02
N SER A 103 -7.69 -12.72 14.80
CA SER A 103 -6.46 -13.50 15.01
C SER A 103 -5.35 -12.64 15.63
N VAL A 104 -4.28 -13.27 16.12
CA VAL A 104 -3.08 -12.58 16.62
C VAL A 104 -1.88 -12.97 15.79
N ARG A 105 -1.02 -11.98 15.50
CA ARG A 105 0.32 -12.19 14.94
C ARG A 105 1.38 -11.55 15.83
N PRO A 106 2.35 -12.32 16.36
CA PRO A 106 3.45 -11.73 17.12
C PRO A 106 4.36 -10.88 16.25
N TYR A 107 5.03 -9.89 16.86
CA TYR A 107 5.98 -8.98 16.23
C TYR A 107 7.19 -8.73 17.14
N GLY A 108 8.38 -8.57 16.55
CA GLY A 108 9.62 -8.28 17.27
C GLY A 108 10.53 -9.49 17.53
N ASP A 109 11.65 -9.21 18.20
CA ASP A 109 12.81 -10.12 18.26
C ASP A 109 12.70 -11.22 19.32
N SER A 110 11.86 -11.04 20.34
CA SER A 110 11.73 -11.95 21.47
C SER A 110 10.28 -12.37 21.68
N MET A 111 10.02 -13.68 21.59
CA MET A 111 8.72 -14.26 21.89
C MET A 111 8.57 -14.69 23.35
N LYS A 112 9.61 -14.52 24.17
CA LYS A 112 9.65 -15.10 25.52
C LYS A 112 8.52 -14.60 26.41
N LEU A 113 8.26 -13.29 26.43
CA LEU A 113 7.14 -12.72 27.20
C LEU A 113 5.80 -12.99 26.50
N TYR A 114 5.73 -12.83 25.17
CA TYR A 114 4.53 -13.11 24.37
C TYR A 114 3.96 -14.51 24.62
N ASN A 115 4.83 -15.53 24.71
CA ASN A 115 4.47 -16.92 24.94
C ASN A 115 3.83 -17.19 26.30
N GLU A 116 4.04 -16.31 27.28
CA GLU A 116 3.56 -16.54 28.66
C GLU A 116 2.41 -15.61 29.06
N LEU A 117 2.19 -14.51 28.33
CA LEU A 117 1.05 -13.64 28.58
C LEU A 117 -0.27 -14.38 28.36
N LEU A 118 -1.25 -14.10 29.22
CA LEU A 118 -2.60 -14.62 29.11
C LEU A 118 -3.46 -13.58 28.40
N LEU A 119 -4.26 -14.06 27.45
CA LEU A 119 -5.25 -13.28 26.73
C LEU A 119 -6.63 -13.80 27.09
N GLU A 120 -7.50 -12.88 27.47
CA GLU A 120 -8.92 -13.11 27.67
C GLU A 120 -9.66 -12.19 26.69
N ILE A 121 -10.60 -12.77 25.94
CA ILE A 121 -11.47 -12.03 25.02
C ILE A 121 -12.90 -12.33 25.43
N SER A 122 -13.69 -11.29 25.65
CA SER A 122 -15.10 -11.42 25.97
C SER A 122 -15.94 -10.45 25.17
N ASP A 123 -17.16 -10.87 24.86
CA ASP A 123 -18.28 -10.01 24.48
C ASP A 123 -19.08 -9.69 25.76
N SER A 124 -19.99 -8.71 25.68
CA SER A 124 -20.95 -8.26 26.68
C SER A 124 -21.26 -9.24 27.82
N ASP A 125 -21.62 -10.49 27.52
CA ASP A 125 -22.00 -11.51 28.52
C ASP A 125 -21.22 -12.83 28.45
N GLU A 126 -20.32 -13.04 27.48
CA GLU A 126 -19.65 -14.33 27.23
C GLU A 126 -18.13 -14.21 27.05
N ILE A 127 -17.37 -15.13 27.67
CA ILE A 127 -15.94 -15.28 27.43
C ILE A 127 -15.74 -16.10 26.15
N LEU A 128 -15.24 -15.44 25.10
CA LEU A 128 -14.95 -16.03 23.81
C LEU A 128 -13.62 -16.80 23.81
N TYR A 129 -12.66 -16.34 24.60
CA TYR A 129 -11.34 -16.98 24.73
C TYR A 129 -10.72 -16.69 26.09
N ASN A 130 -10.03 -17.67 26.68
CA ASN A 130 -9.21 -17.49 27.87
C ASN A 130 -8.03 -18.48 27.83
N GLY A 131 -6.82 -17.99 27.59
CA GLY A 131 -5.65 -18.83 27.40
C GLY A 131 -4.36 -18.04 27.22
N LYS A 132 -3.28 -18.71 26.80
CA LYS A 132 -2.01 -18.04 26.48
C LYS A 132 -2.07 -17.38 25.11
N LEU A 133 -1.42 -16.23 24.98
CA LEU A 133 -1.37 -15.47 23.73
C LEU A 133 -0.79 -16.29 22.56
N GLN A 134 0.21 -17.14 22.81
CA GLN A 134 0.79 -18.05 21.81
C GLN A 134 -0.17 -19.15 21.32
N ASP A 135 -1.17 -19.52 22.14
CA ASP A 135 -2.07 -20.64 21.85
C ASP A 135 -3.36 -20.14 21.18
N PHE A 136 -3.51 -18.83 21.01
CA PHE A 136 -4.65 -18.22 20.35
C PHE A 136 -4.53 -18.36 18.82
N ASN A 137 -5.38 -19.21 18.24
CA ASN A 137 -5.43 -19.47 16.79
C ASN A 137 -6.56 -18.70 16.08
N GLY A 138 -7.22 -17.79 16.80
CA GLY A 138 -8.35 -17.02 16.34
C GLY A 138 -9.68 -17.42 16.96
N LEU A 139 -10.69 -16.55 16.77
CA LEU A 139 -12.06 -16.82 17.17
C LEU A 139 -12.85 -17.55 16.06
N ALA A 140 -13.97 -18.15 16.43
CA ALA A 140 -14.96 -18.58 15.45
C ALA A 140 -15.49 -17.35 14.67
N ALA A 141 -15.90 -17.58 13.42
CA ALA A 141 -16.49 -16.54 12.57
C ALA A 141 -17.67 -15.86 13.29
N ARG A 142 -17.75 -14.53 13.19
CA ARG A 142 -18.82 -13.74 13.77
C ARG A 142 -19.48 -12.90 12.67
N THR A 143 -20.80 -13.00 12.55
CA THR A 143 -21.56 -12.24 11.56
C THR A 143 -21.87 -10.84 12.09
N LEU A 144 -21.57 -9.81 11.29
CA LEU A 144 -21.89 -8.43 11.61
C LEU A 144 -22.74 -7.82 10.48
N GLU A 145 -23.99 -7.50 10.80
CA GLU A 145 -24.93 -6.87 9.85
C GLU A 145 -24.45 -5.47 9.44
N SER A 146 -24.83 -5.03 8.24
CA SER A 146 -24.50 -3.68 7.74
C SER A 146 -24.94 -2.59 8.72
N SER A 147 -24.08 -1.58 8.90
CA SER A 147 -24.29 -0.45 9.81
C SER A 147 -24.43 -0.84 11.29
N ARG A 148 -23.98 -2.04 11.67
CA ARG A 148 -23.89 -2.48 13.07
C ARG A 148 -22.46 -2.42 13.60
N GLU A 149 -22.39 -2.42 14.92
CA GLU A 149 -21.15 -2.47 15.66
C GLU A 149 -21.24 -3.49 16.79
N GLU A 150 -20.09 -4.03 17.15
CA GLU A 150 -19.91 -4.96 18.25
C GLU A 150 -18.73 -4.48 19.11
N THR A 151 -18.82 -4.64 20.43
CA THR A 151 -17.71 -4.30 21.34
C THR A 151 -17.11 -5.57 21.93
N LEU A 152 -15.81 -5.76 21.72
CA LEU A 152 -15.03 -6.83 22.29
C LEU A 152 -14.09 -6.29 23.37
N GLU A 153 -14.08 -6.94 24.52
CA GLU A 153 -13.17 -6.65 25.62
C GLU A 153 -11.97 -7.59 25.57
N PHE A 154 -10.79 -7.02 25.42
CA PHE A 154 -9.51 -7.71 25.43
C PHE A 154 -8.80 -7.44 26.75
N THR A 155 -8.54 -8.47 27.54
CA THR A 155 -7.75 -8.36 28.76
C THR A 155 -6.46 -9.16 28.61
N VAL A 156 -5.33 -8.45 28.69
CA VAL A 156 -4.01 -9.07 28.80
C VAL A 156 -3.62 -9.15 30.26
N ARG A 157 -3.19 -10.34 30.70
CA ARG A 157 -2.77 -10.60 32.08
C ARG A 157 -1.37 -11.18 32.11
N PHE A 158 -0.55 -10.67 33.01
CA PHE A 158 0.77 -11.18 33.31
C PHE A 158 0.65 -12.23 34.43
N PRO A 159 0.93 -13.53 34.17
CA PRO A 159 0.76 -14.54 35.21
C PRO A 159 1.64 -14.30 36.44
N GLU A 160 1.06 -14.46 37.63
CA GLU A 160 1.72 -14.23 38.93
C GLU A 160 2.92 -15.14 39.21
N HIS A 161 2.93 -16.34 38.63
CA HIS A 161 3.98 -17.34 38.85
C HIS A 161 5.27 -17.07 38.07
N LEU A 162 5.24 -16.09 37.16
CA LEU A 162 6.41 -15.71 36.39
C LEU A 162 7.34 -14.86 37.25
N GLY A 163 8.62 -15.24 37.30
CA GLY A 163 9.63 -14.58 38.12
C GLY A 163 10.36 -13.44 37.41
N ASN A 164 11.46 -12.99 38.04
CA ASN A 164 12.32 -11.92 37.53
C ASN A 164 12.96 -12.19 36.16
N ASP A 165 12.94 -13.45 35.68
CA ASP A 165 13.44 -13.85 34.36
C ASP A 165 12.70 -13.20 33.18
N PHE A 166 11.56 -12.58 33.46
CA PHE A 166 10.73 -11.86 32.50
C PHE A 166 10.80 -10.35 32.65
N GLN A 167 11.58 -9.83 33.62
CA GLN A 167 11.75 -8.40 33.83
C GLN A 167 12.60 -7.76 32.72
N GLY A 168 12.16 -6.59 32.23
CA GLY A 168 12.81 -5.88 31.11
C GLY A 168 12.59 -6.51 29.73
N LEU A 169 11.64 -7.44 29.61
CA LEU A 169 11.24 -8.03 28.33
C LEU A 169 10.03 -7.30 27.75
N ASN A 170 9.88 -7.41 26.44
CA ASN A 170 8.78 -6.84 25.68
C ASN A 170 8.06 -7.94 24.91
N ALA A 171 6.76 -7.77 24.71
CA ALA A 171 5.92 -8.56 23.85
C ALA A 171 5.13 -7.62 22.95
N ASN A 172 5.37 -7.68 21.65
CA ASN A 172 4.63 -6.90 20.66
C ASN A 172 3.84 -7.85 19.76
N PHE A 173 2.63 -7.47 19.38
CA PHE A 173 1.76 -8.27 18.53
C PHE A 173 0.73 -7.38 17.83
N TYR A 174 0.15 -7.92 16.77
CA TYR A 174 -1.00 -7.35 16.07
C TYR A 174 -2.21 -8.22 16.33
N LEU A 175 -3.33 -7.60 16.64
CA LEU A 175 -4.65 -8.20 16.50
C LEU A 175 -5.13 -7.89 15.08
N LEU A 176 -5.49 -8.92 14.32
CA LEU A 176 -5.98 -8.80 12.95
C LEU A 176 -7.47 -9.11 12.92
N PHE A 177 -8.22 -8.24 12.27
CA PHE A 177 -9.66 -8.32 12.05
C PHE A 177 -9.88 -8.44 10.55
N THR A 178 -10.27 -9.62 10.08
CA THR A 178 -10.48 -9.89 8.65
C THR A 178 -11.96 -10.09 8.41
N ALA A 179 -12.58 -9.26 7.59
CA ALA A 179 -13.95 -9.43 7.10
C ALA A 179 -13.94 -10.19 5.77
N GLU A 180 -14.83 -11.17 5.64
CA GLU A 180 -15.06 -11.94 4.42
C GLU A 180 -16.56 -11.94 4.10
N GLY A 181 -16.93 -11.58 2.86
CA GLY A 181 -18.30 -11.72 2.38
C GLY A 181 -18.46 -12.76 1.28
N GLU A 182 -19.67 -12.84 0.74
CA GLU A 182 -20.08 -13.91 -0.18
C GLU A 182 -19.42 -13.80 -1.58
N SER A 183 -18.96 -12.61 -1.97
CA SER A 183 -18.43 -12.26 -3.30
C SER A 183 -16.90 -12.35 -3.45
N ASP A 184 -16.20 -13.04 -2.54
CA ASP A 184 -14.70 -13.04 -2.44
C ASP A 184 -14.11 -11.65 -2.11
N ASP A 185 -14.97 -10.70 -1.77
CA ASP A 185 -14.57 -9.41 -1.23
C ASP A 185 -14.10 -9.59 0.23
N ARG A 186 -12.95 -9.00 0.53
CA ARG A 186 -12.26 -9.13 1.82
C ARG A 186 -11.69 -7.78 2.21
N ASP A 187 -11.83 -7.44 3.48
CA ASP A 187 -11.24 -6.26 4.08
C ASP A 187 -10.54 -6.63 5.39
N GLU A 188 -9.42 -6.00 5.70
CA GLU A 188 -8.58 -6.36 6.85
C GLU A 188 -8.12 -5.11 7.60
N GLN A 189 -8.39 -5.08 8.90
CA GLN A 189 -7.85 -4.10 9.82
C GLN A 189 -6.90 -4.76 10.82
N SER A 190 -5.94 -4.00 11.31
CA SER A 190 -5.04 -4.48 12.35
C SER A 190 -4.77 -3.40 13.38
N ILE A 191 -4.68 -3.82 14.64
CA ILE A 191 -4.40 -2.95 15.76
C ILE A 191 -3.23 -3.49 16.58
N ALA A 192 -2.37 -2.57 17.00
CA ALA A 192 -1.14 -2.93 17.68
C ALA A 192 -1.34 -3.12 19.19
N GLY A 193 -0.64 -4.13 19.73
CA GLY A 193 -0.47 -4.35 21.15
C GLY A 193 1.00 -4.46 21.54
N ALA A 194 1.42 -3.69 22.53
CA ALA A 194 2.75 -3.67 23.11
C ALA A 194 2.68 -3.77 24.64
N VAL A 195 3.36 -4.76 25.18
CA VAL A 195 3.46 -5.00 26.63
C VAL A 195 4.94 -5.08 27.01
N SER A 196 5.36 -4.20 27.91
CA SER A 196 6.71 -4.18 28.47
C SER A 196 6.68 -4.40 29.96
N SER A 197 7.64 -5.19 30.46
CA SER A 197 7.88 -5.38 31.90
C SER A 197 8.97 -4.48 32.47
N GLY A 198 9.48 -3.51 31.69
CA GLY A 198 10.51 -2.54 32.10
C GLY A 198 10.02 -1.10 32.13
N GLU A 199 10.70 -0.23 32.89
CA GLU A 199 10.35 1.20 33.05
C GLU A 199 10.88 2.12 31.94
N ASN A 200 11.76 1.64 31.06
CA ASN A 200 12.40 2.44 30.01
C ASN A 200 12.65 1.60 28.75
N SER A 201 11.75 0.67 28.42
CA SER A 201 11.85 0.03 27.12
C SER A 201 11.58 1.10 26.06
N PRO A 202 12.52 1.35 25.14
CA PRO A 202 12.24 2.29 24.07
C PRO A 202 11.01 1.77 23.32
N HIS A 203 10.01 2.63 23.09
CA HIS A 203 8.83 2.35 22.25
C HIS A 203 9.20 2.04 20.78
N ASP A 204 10.49 1.81 20.48
CA ASP A 204 11.06 1.43 19.19
C ASP A 204 10.44 0.16 18.59
N GLY A 205 9.63 -0.55 19.37
CA GLY A 205 8.93 -1.75 18.94
C GLY A 205 7.40 -1.67 19.00
N SER A 206 6.80 -0.52 19.36
CA SER A 206 5.34 -0.38 19.28
C SER A 206 4.95 -0.50 17.80
N PRO A 207 4.24 -1.56 17.42
CA PRO A 207 3.94 -1.77 16.02
C PRO A 207 3.08 -0.61 15.52
N LEU A 208 3.57 0.20 14.59
CA LEU A 208 2.73 1.20 13.94
C LEU A 208 2.04 0.51 12.76
N PRO A 209 0.73 0.71 12.55
CA PRO A 209 0.08 0.21 11.35
C PRO A 209 0.79 0.75 10.11
N SER A 210 1.06 -0.11 9.12
CA SER A 210 1.88 0.22 7.95
C SER A 210 1.08 1.04 6.92
N THR A 211 0.82 2.31 7.20
CA THR A 211 0.19 3.26 6.26
C THR A 211 1.17 3.82 5.22
N ALA A 212 2.48 3.62 5.42
CA ALA A 212 3.51 4.24 4.59
C ALA A 212 3.73 3.53 3.24
N THR A 213 3.60 2.21 3.19
CA THR A 213 3.90 1.40 1.99
C THR A 213 3.02 1.80 0.80
N ASP A 214 1.74 2.09 1.04
CA ASP A 214 0.80 2.45 -0.03
C ASP A 214 1.08 3.84 -0.60
N ILE A 215 1.39 4.82 0.26
CA ILE A 215 1.79 6.17 -0.16
C ILE A 215 3.07 6.13 -1.01
N PHE A 216 4.05 5.29 -0.66
CA PHE A 216 5.27 5.16 -1.46
C PHE A 216 5.02 4.58 -2.85
N ASN A 217 4.10 3.62 -2.98
CA ASN A 217 3.70 3.06 -4.28
C ASN A 217 3.04 4.13 -5.18
N PHE A 218 2.13 4.93 -4.62
CA PHE A 218 1.53 6.05 -5.36
C PHE A 218 2.56 7.11 -5.75
N LEU A 219 3.47 7.49 -4.84
CA LEU A 219 4.52 8.47 -5.12
C LEU A 219 5.50 7.98 -6.21
N LEU A 220 5.86 6.70 -6.17
CA LEU A 220 6.71 6.08 -7.18
C LEU A 220 6.03 6.08 -8.55
N SER A 221 4.73 5.76 -8.60
CA SER A 221 3.95 5.81 -9.85
C SER A 221 3.87 7.24 -10.43
N GLY A 222 3.69 8.25 -9.57
CA GLY A 222 3.68 9.66 -9.95
C GLY A 222 5.03 10.13 -10.50
N LEU A 223 6.14 9.69 -9.90
CA LEU A 223 7.49 10.00 -10.37
C LEU A 223 7.74 9.45 -11.78
N ILE A 224 7.31 8.21 -12.04
CA ILE A 224 7.45 7.57 -13.35
C ILE A 224 6.68 8.35 -14.42
N LEU A 225 5.45 8.78 -14.12
CA LEU A 225 4.63 9.59 -15.02
C LEU A 225 5.26 10.96 -15.31
N LEU A 226 5.81 11.63 -14.29
CA LEU A 226 6.51 12.91 -14.45
C LEU A 226 7.73 12.77 -15.35
N LEU A 227 8.56 11.75 -15.13
CA LEU A 227 9.75 11.50 -15.97
C LEU A 227 9.36 11.19 -17.42
N ALA A 228 8.35 10.36 -17.63
CA ALA A 228 7.83 10.06 -18.97
C ALA A 228 7.32 11.33 -19.68
N GLY A 229 6.52 12.14 -19.00
CA GLY A 229 6.01 13.40 -19.54
C GLY A 229 7.13 14.40 -19.87
N THR A 230 8.15 14.49 -19.02
CA THR A 230 9.30 15.39 -19.23
C THR A 230 10.12 14.96 -20.45
N ILE A 231 10.37 13.66 -20.62
CA ILE A 231 11.07 13.12 -21.79
C ILE A 231 10.29 13.42 -23.08
N ILE A 232 8.96 13.20 -23.08
CA ILE A 232 8.09 13.51 -24.23
C ILE A 232 8.12 15.00 -24.56
N TYR A 233 8.02 15.87 -23.56
CA TYR A 233 8.06 17.33 -23.73
C TYR A 233 9.36 17.80 -24.39
N PHE A 234 10.51 17.35 -23.87
CA PHE A 234 11.81 17.71 -24.45
C PHE A 234 12.01 17.15 -25.85
N TYR A 235 11.50 15.95 -26.12
CA TYR A 235 11.58 15.32 -27.44
C TYR A 235 10.74 16.08 -28.49
N ASN A 236 9.54 16.52 -28.13
CA ASN A 236 8.69 17.34 -28.99
C ASN A 236 9.25 18.74 -29.19
N ARG A 237 9.80 19.36 -28.13
CA ARG A 237 10.42 20.69 -28.23
C ARG A 237 11.65 20.70 -29.14
N LYS A 238 12.46 19.64 -29.14
CA LYS A 238 13.61 19.49 -30.05
C LYS A 238 13.21 19.24 -31.52
N ARG A 239 11.94 18.91 -31.80
CA ARG A 239 11.41 18.74 -33.15
C ARG A 239 10.75 19.99 -33.72
N ALA A 240 10.37 20.92 -32.85
CA ALA A 240 9.78 22.21 -33.22
C ALA A 240 10.85 23.30 -33.51
N LEU A 241 12.12 23.02 -33.22
CA LEU A 241 13.30 23.80 -33.59
C LEU A 241 14.00 23.12 -34.77
#